data_AF-A0A0F9STG3-F1
#
_entry.id   AF-A0A0F9STG3-F1
#
_cell.length_a   1.000
_cell.length_b   1.000
_cell.length_c   1.000
_cell.angle_alpha   90.00
_cell.angle_beta   90.00
_cell.angle_gamma   90.00
#
_symmetry.space_group_name_H-M   'P 1'
#
loop_
_entity.id
_entity.type
_entity.pdbx_description
1 polymer ?
#
loop_
_entity_poly.entity_id
_entity_poly.type
_entity_poly.pdbx_seq_one_letter_code
_entity_poly.pdbx_strand_id
1 'polypeptide(L)'
;MGNGDFGSILDTFANYTAQGDAPYVIHISGDVHAIAYSGTGIDGFISTFTMDSDGVIGDTLIDTLEFETTFCNGPCILHISGDYYAIACRGAGFDGWLFTVTITPAGVIGNAVVDSLEFDGLNCAHPIIIKVSGDIYAISYLGNNSDGFVVTVDISTVGVITDPVVDSWEFDTVKGYHPVIIKVSGTTYAIAYSNNDIDGEVFSFTIANDGTITKSKIDSLTFSTDSQDVSFIHVSGDFFAIASQGTTNLSVFTVEISAAGVIPATVTDSLVIDTAAVLFLTPDIIHVKGNVYVVGYTGADNDGYIASMTISTSGIISSSVVSSFEYDTGNSYSPSIVAFYSSILLIGYQAGVVGNIRSVGITVPVVFPSDALLRASGIVRTFFAGIGGQAVYQATLTLGGFSTTFVLPIGSRQPSGAVPSSVMSLEDYKALRERALKGELSGSELEAYKKARTDALAGIYGTTPASISAAEATPDLNQFQRDILSSEATPPKPAPKPAPTPPDGLDYFNLL
;
A
#
# COMPACT_ATOMS: atom_id res chain seq x y z
N MET A 1 -3.63 -11.13 -19.26
CA MET A 1 -4.21 -10.00 -18.51
C MET A 1 -3.10 -8.99 -18.30
N GLY A 2 -3.33 -7.75 -18.77
CA GLY A 2 -2.48 -6.58 -18.58
C GLY A 2 -2.62 -5.98 -17.18
N ASN A 3 -1.87 -4.92 -16.91
CA ASN A 3 -1.92 -4.23 -15.62
C ASN A 3 -3.26 -3.53 -15.42
N GLY A 4 -3.97 -3.87 -14.34
CA GLY A 4 -5.31 -3.38 -14.02
C GLY A 4 -6.46 -4.24 -14.58
N ASP A 5 -6.18 -5.31 -15.33
CA ASP A 5 -7.24 -6.18 -15.86
C ASP A 5 -7.94 -6.96 -14.73
N PHE A 6 -9.28 -6.90 -14.70
CA PHE A 6 -10.07 -7.76 -13.82
C PHE A 6 -10.07 -9.20 -14.32
N GLY A 7 -10.07 -10.14 -13.36
CA GLY A 7 -10.24 -11.56 -13.59
C GLY A 7 -11.72 -11.96 -13.52
N SER A 8 -12.00 -13.01 -12.75
CA SER A 8 -13.36 -13.39 -12.38
C SER A 8 -13.67 -13.01 -10.94
N ILE A 9 -14.94 -13.14 -10.57
CA ILE A 9 -15.32 -13.34 -9.17
C ILE A 9 -14.54 -14.55 -8.65
N LEU A 10 -13.89 -14.39 -7.49
CA LEU A 10 -13.14 -15.44 -6.81
C LEU A 10 -14.06 -16.17 -5.82
N ASP A 11 -14.82 -15.40 -5.05
CA ASP A 11 -15.80 -15.91 -4.10
C ASP A 11 -16.94 -14.91 -3.82
N THR A 12 -18.00 -15.39 -3.18
CA THR A 12 -19.17 -14.60 -2.81
C THR A 12 -19.75 -15.11 -1.49
N PHE A 13 -19.77 -14.24 -0.48
CA PHE A 13 -20.61 -14.43 0.70
C PHE A 13 -21.91 -13.64 0.51
N ALA A 14 -22.91 -14.34 -0.04
CA ALA A 14 -24.22 -13.76 -0.28
C ALA A 14 -25.02 -13.65 1.03
N ASN A 15 -25.76 -12.55 1.18
CA ASN A 15 -26.73 -12.34 2.24
C ASN A 15 -26.13 -12.50 3.66
N TYR A 16 -24.96 -11.89 3.92
CA TYR A 16 -24.36 -11.91 5.26
C TYR A 16 -25.29 -11.26 6.32
N THR A 17 -26.26 -10.45 5.86
CA THR A 17 -27.35 -9.89 6.63
C THR A 17 -28.61 -9.77 5.77
N ALA A 18 -29.81 -9.85 6.36
CA ALA A 18 -31.07 -9.67 5.66
C ALA A 18 -31.35 -8.22 5.24
N GLN A 19 -30.75 -7.25 5.94
CA GLN A 19 -30.70 -5.84 5.56
C GLN A 19 -29.29 -5.30 5.78
N GLY A 20 -28.67 -4.67 4.78
CA GLY A 20 -27.27 -4.25 4.81
C GLY A 20 -27.02 -3.07 3.89
N ASP A 21 -27.50 -1.90 4.30
CA ASP A 21 -27.50 -0.68 3.50
C ASP A 21 -26.26 0.19 3.79
N ALA A 22 -25.71 0.79 2.73
CA ALA A 22 -24.51 1.65 2.78
C ALA A 22 -23.34 1.04 3.59
N PRO A 23 -22.84 -0.15 3.22
CA PRO A 23 -21.75 -0.78 3.94
C PRO A 23 -20.44 0.00 3.82
N TYR A 24 -19.59 -0.12 4.85
CA TYR A 24 -18.23 0.37 4.85
C TYR A 24 -17.28 -0.72 5.34
N VAL A 25 -16.42 -1.20 4.45
CA VAL A 25 -15.47 -2.29 4.70
C VAL A 25 -14.11 -1.72 5.09
N ILE A 26 -13.48 -2.33 6.10
CA ILE A 26 -12.08 -2.06 6.46
C ILE A 26 -11.30 -3.34 6.69
N HIS A 27 -9.99 -3.28 6.44
CA HIS A 27 -9.05 -4.31 6.85
C HIS A 27 -8.73 -4.17 8.34
N ILE A 28 -8.71 -5.30 9.08
CA ILE A 28 -8.40 -5.34 10.51
C ILE A 28 -6.96 -5.83 10.73
N SER A 29 -6.69 -7.08 10.39
CA SER A 29 -5.38 -7.71 10.57
C SER A 29 -5.34 -9.06 9.86
N GLY A 30 -4.21 -9.40 9.22
CA GLY A 30 -4.07 -10.66 8.50
C GLY A 30 -5.20 -10.84 7.48
N ASP A 31 -5.97 -11.91 7.61
CA ASP A 31 -7.12 -12.22 6.75
C ASP A 31 -8.45 -11.64 7.27
N VAL A 32 -8.46 -10.95 8.42
CA VAL A 32 -9.66 -10.44 9.08
C VAL A 32 -10.04 -9.07 8.55
N HIS A 33 -11.33 -8.92 8.24
CA HIS A 33 -11.97 -7.69 7.79
C HIS A 33 -13.19 -7.39 8.66
N ALA A 34 -13.61 -6.12 8.70
CA ALA A 34 -14.85 -5.69 9.30
C ALA A 34 -15.71 -4.94 8.29
N ILE A 35 -17.02 -4.98 8.47
CA ILE A 35 -18.01 -4.25 7.69
C ILE A 35 -19.00 -3.60 8.65
N ALA A 36 -19.06 -2.27 8.64
CA ALA A 36 -20.10 -1.50 9.32
C ALA A 36 -21.23 -1.21 8.32
N TYR A 37 -22.49 -1.33 8.72
CA TYR A 37 -23.64 -1.17 7.81
C TYR A 37 -24.91 -0.78 8.55
N SER A 38 -25.88 -0.24 7.81
CA SER A 38 -27.24 -0.01 8.30
C SER A 38 -28.02 -1.33 8.14
N GLY A 39 -28.40 -1.95 9.26
CA GLY A 39 -29.03 -3.26 9.30
C GLY A 39 -30.55 -3.23 9.34
N THR A 40 -31.13 -4.29 9.91
CA THR A 40 -32.59 -4.37 10.11
C THR A 40 -33.05 -3.17 10.93
N GLY A 41 -34.15 -2.52 10.54
CA GLY A 41 -34.63 -1.31 11.25
C GLY A 41 -33.84 -0.03 10.90
N ILE A 42 -32.83 -0.13 10.03
CA ILE A 42 -31.80 0.91 9.82
C ILE A 42 -30.97 1.09 11.10
N ASP A 43 -30.87 0.06 11.94
CA ASP A 43 -30.01 0.03 13.13
C ASP A 43 -28.54 -0.09 12.71
N GLY A 44 -27.61 0.31 13.58
CA GLY A 44 -26.17 0.27 13.31
C GLY A 44 -25.58 -1.09 13.65
N PHE A 45 -25.02 -1.77 12.65
CA PHE A 45 -24.35 -3.06 12.84
C PHE A 45 -22.90 -3.02 12.39
N ILE A 46 -22.08 -3.82 13.07
CA ILE A 46 -20.73 -4.17 12.62
C ILE A 46 -20.54 -5.68 12.69
N SER A 47 -19.99 -6.24 11.62
CA SER A 47 -19.67 -7.66 11.53
C SER A 47 -18.23 -7.87 11.08
N THR A 48 -17.64 -9.00 11.47
CA THR A 48 -16.29 -9.40 11.09
C THR A 48 -16.30 -10.74 10.36
N PHE A 49 -15.35 -10.90 9.44
CA PHE A 49 -15.21 -12.11 8.62
C PHE A 49 -13.76 -12.27 8.15
N THR A 50 -13.45 -13.44 7.59
CA THR A 50 -12.15 -13.71 6.97
C THR A 50 -12.24 -13.68 5.45
N MET A 51 -11.16 -13.23 4.81
CA MET A 51 -10.88 -13.50 3.41
C MET A 51 -9.41 -13.87 3.27
N ASP A 52 -9.12 -15.04 2.70
CA ASP A 52 -7.74 -15.52 2.56
C ASP A 52 -6.99 -14.89 1.37
N SER A 53 -5.72 -15.29 1.19
CA SER A 53 -4.88 -14.77 0.11
C SER A 53 -5.26 -15.19 -1.31
N ASP A 54 -6.12 -16.19 -1.44
CA ASP A 54 -6.68 -16.63 -2.71
C ASP A 54 -8.04 -15.97 -2.99
N GLY A 55 -8.54 -15.14 -2.05
CA GLY A 55 -9.79 -14.41 -2.17
C GLY A 55 -11.01 -15.22 -1.71
N VAL A 56 -10.81 -16.35 -1.04
CA VAL A 56 -11.91 -17.15 -0.49
C VAL A 56 -12.41 -16.48 0.79
N ILE A 57 -13.70 -16.21 0.84
CA ILE A 57 -14.39 -15.58 1.97
C ILE A 57 -14.86 -16.69 2.91
N GLY A 58 -14.77 -16.46 4.23
CA GLY A 58 -15.27 -17.42 5.21
C GLY A 58 -16.78 -17.60 5.10
N ASP A 59 -17.25 -18.86 5.16
CA ASP A 59 -18.68 -19.21 5.07
C ASP A 59 -19.55 -18.68 6.23
N THR A 60 -18.92 -18.20 7.31
CA THR A 60 -19.61 -17.63 8.47
C THR A 60 -18.91 -16.36 8.94
N LEU A 61 -19.71 -15.45 9.50
CA LEU A 61 -19.18 -14.32 10.26
C LEU A 61 -18.42 -14.84 11.49
N ILE A 62 -17.36 -14.12 11.86
CA ILE A 62 -16.62 -14.36 13.09
C ILE A 62 -17.45 -13.84 14.27
N ASP A 63 -17.94 -12.61 14.16
CA ASP A 63 -18.71 -11.94 15.20
C ASP A 63 -19.60 -10.82 14.60
N THR A 64 -20.63 -10.42 15.34
CA THR A 64 -21.56 -9.33 14.97
C THR A 64 -22.02 -8.58 16.21
N LEU A 65 -21.99 -7.25 16.15
CA LEU A 65 -22.56 -6.36 17.17
C LEU A 65 -23.56 -5.40 16.53
N GLU A 66 -24.75 -5.31 17.11
CA GLU A 66 -25.67 -4.17 16.93
C GLU A 66 -25.24 -3.07 17.90
N PHE A 67 -24.56 -2.04 17.38
CA PHE A 67 -23.97 -0.99 18.22
C PHE A 67 -24.90 0.22 18.44
N GLU A 68 -25.91 0.38 17.59
CA GLU A 68 -26.94 1.41 17.69
C GLU A 68 -28.29 0.78 17.33
N THR A 69 -29.28 0.84 18.22
CA THR A 69 -30.52 0.05 18.13
C THR A 69 -31.75 0.87 17.68
N THR A 70 -31.53 2.10 17.20
CA THR A 70 -32.63 3.02 16.84
C THR A 70 -32.56 3.44 15.38
N PHE A 71 -31.40 3.94 14.95
CA PHE A 71 -31.15 4.42 13.60
C PHE A 71 -29.66 4.74 13.45
N CYS A 72 -29.01 4.24 12.41
CA CYS A 72 -27.66 4.55 12.00
C CYS A 72 -27.53 4.32 10.49
N ASN A 73 -27.60 5.40 9.72
CA ASN A 73 -27.54 5.36 8.27
C ASN A 73 -26.20 5.88 7.75
N GLY A 74 -25.61 5.16 6.78
CA GLY A 74 -24.35 5.52 6.13
C GLY A 74 -23.17 5.58 7.11
N PRO A 75 -22.85 4.48 7.81
CA PRO A 75 -21.71 4.46 8.73
C PRO A 75 -20.37 4.59 8.00
N CYS A 76 -19.47 5.38 8.56
CA CYS A 76 -18.06 5.44 8.18
C CYS A 76 -17.21 4.99 9.37
N ILE A 77 -16.41 3.93 9.19
CA ILE A 77 -15.56 3.36 10.24
C ILE A 77 -14.08 3.68 9.99
N LEU A 78 -13.36 3.99 11.06
CA LEU A 78 -11.92 4.28 11.05
C LEU A 78 -11.22 3.59 12.22
N HIS A 79 -10.00 3.11 11.99
CA HIS A 79 -9.13 2.61 13.05
C HIS A 79 -8.57 3.76 13.91
N ILE A 80 -8.68 3.65 15.23
CA ILE A 80 -8.13 4.62 16.20
C ILE A 80 -6.70 4.20 16.56
N SER A 81 -6.59 3.10 17.32
CA SER A 81 -5.34 2.54 17.84
C SER A 81 -5.61 1.18 18.47
N GLY A 82 -4.65 0.26 18.42
CA GLY A 82 -4.81 -1.08 18.99
C GLY A 82 -6.07 -1.77 18.46
N ASP A 83 -6.98 -2.13 19.36
CA ASP A 83 -8.24 -2.79 19.01
C ASP A 83 -9.41 -1.79 18.88
N TYR A 84 -9.18 -0.49 18.96
CA TYR A 84 -10.25 0.53 19.01
C TYR A 84 -10.56 1.12 17.64
N TYR A 85 -11.85 1.26 17.34
CA TYR A 85 -12.38 1.80 16.10
C TYR A 85 -13.47 2.82 16.39
N ALA A 86 -13.56 3.85 15.55
CA ALA A 86 -14.59 4.88 15.58
C ALA A 86 -15.56 4.67 14.41
N ILE A 87 -16.86 4.88 14.64
CA ILE A 87 -17.91 4.77 13.63
C ILE A 87 -18.76 6.04 13.69
N ALA A 88 -18.73 6.85 12.63
CA ALA A 88 -19.62 8.00 12.48
C ALA A 88 -20.81 7.63 11.59
N CYS A 89 -22.04 7.99 11.98
CA CYS A 89 -23.23 7.77 11.14
C CYS A 89 -24.30 8.84 11.38
N ARG A 90 -25.29 8.88 10.48
CA ARG A 90 -26.54 9.60 10.72
C ARG A 90 -27.40 8.78 11.67
N GLY A 91 -27.59 9.25 12.89
CA GLY A 91 -28.32 8.55 13.94
C GLY A 91 -29.79 8.95 14.09
N ALA A 92 -30.38 8.56 15.22
CA ALA A 92 -31.74 8.91 15.58
C ALA A 92 -31.95 10.43 15.53
N GLY A 93 -33.17 10.88 15.19
CA GLY A 93 -33.44 12.32 14.99
C GLY A 93 -32.89 12.89 13.68
N PHE A 94 -32.16 12.07 12.90
CA PHE A 94 -31.29 12.48 11.80
C PHE A 94 -30.02 13.21 12.25
N ASP A 95 -29.69 13.10 13.54
CA ASP A 95 -28.55 13.74 14.18
C ASP A 95 -27.22 13.06 13.78
N GLY A 96 -26.10 13.72 14.00
CA GLY A 96 -24.75 13.19 13.81
C GLY A 96 -24.28 12.44 15.05
N TRP A 97 -24.02 11.14 14.90
CA TRP A 97 -23.58 10.28 15.99
C TRP A 97 -22.22 9.65 15.71
N LEU A 98 -21.39 9.58 16.74
CA LEU A 98 -20.09 8.93 16.76
C LEU A 98 -20.09 7.86 17.85
N PHE A 99 -19.68 6.65 17.50
CA PHE A 99 -19.54 5.53 18.42
C PHE A 99 -18.10 5.02 18.40
N THR A 100 -17.64 4.45 19.50
CA THR A 100 -16.40 3.68 19.53
C THR A 100 -16.66 2.24 19.93
N VAL A 101 -15.94 1.32 19.30
CA VAL A 101 -16.05 -0.13 19.53
C VAL A 101 -14.66 -0.76 19.61
N THR A 102 -14.60 -2.02 20.05
CA THR A 102 -13.37 -2.81 20.01
C THR A 102 -13.50 -3.98 19.04
N ILE A 103 -12.43 -4.23 18.28
CA ILE A 103 -12.28 -5.38 17.39
C ILE A 103 -10.85 -5.90 17.56
N THR A 104 -10.71 -7.12 18.05
CA THR A 104 -9.40 -7.75 18.20
C THR A 104 -8.80 -8.13 16.83
N PRO A 105 -7.48 -8.38 16.73
CA PRO A 105 -6.86 -8.87 15.49
C PRO A 105 -7.41 -10.22 15.00
N ALA A 106 -8.12 -10.96 15.86
CA ALA A 106 -8.80 -12.20 15.52
C ALA A 106 -10.26 -12.01 15.06
N GLY A 107 -10.75 -10.76 15.01
CA GLY A 107 -12.11 -10.43 14.57
C GLY A 107 -13.18 -10.50 15.67
N VAL A 108 -12.83 -10.80 16.92
CA VAL A 108 -13.79 -10.75 18.04
C VAL A 108 -14.14 -9.30 18.35
N ILE A 109 -15.43 -8.99 18.42
CA ILE A 109 -15.96 -7.65 18.70
C ILE A 109 -16.28 -7.55 20.21
N GLY A 110 -16.06 -6.38 20.81
CA GLY A 110 -16.52 -6.13 22.18
C GLY A 110 -18.05 -6.21 22.31
N ASN A 111 -18.55 -6.68 23.46
CA ASN A 111 -20.00 -6.89 23.65
C ASN A 111 -20.84 -5.60 23.76
N ALA A 112 -20.23 -4.42 23.69
CA ALA A 112 -20.88 -3.13 23.80
C ALA A 112 -20.01 -2.03 23.18
N VAL A 113 -20.64 -0.89 22.89
CA VAL A 113 -19.93 0.36 22.59
C VAL A 113 -19.03 0.75 23.76
N VAL A 114 -17.85 1.27 23.45
CA VAL A 114 -16.91 1.82 24.44
C VAL A 114 -17.38 3.20 24.88
N ASP A 115 -17.77 4.04 23.93
CA ASP A 115 -18.28 5.39 24.16
C ASP A 115 -19.15 5.86 22.98
N SER A 116 -19.91 6.94 23.18
CA SER A 116 -20.67 7.60 22.12
C SER A 116 -20.80 9.11 22.32
N LEU A 117 -20.93 9.83 21.21
CA LEU A 117 -21.12 11.28 21.16
C LEU A 117 -22.12 11.67 20.07
N GLU A 118 -23.12 12.46 20.44
CA GLU A 118 -23.93 13.24 19.50
C GLU A 118 -23.15 14.50 19.13
N PHE A 119 -22.52 14.53 17.95
CA PHE A 119 -21.68 15.65 17.53
C PHE A 119 -22.48 16.75 16.79
N ASP A 120 -23.67 16.44 16.30
CA ASP A 120 -24.59 17.41 15.67
C ASP A 120 -26.04 17.02 15.98
N GLY A 121 -26.76 17.82 16.77
CA GLY A 121 -28.15 17.55 17.16
C GLY A 121 -29.21 18.18 16.26
N LEU A 122 -28.88 18.47 14.99
CA LEU A 122 -29.83 19.08 14.04
C LEU A 122 -30.03 18.21 12.80
N ASN A 123 -28.94 17.86 12.10
CA ASN A 123 -28.98 16.99 10.93
C ASN A 123 -27.56 16.56 10.56
N CYS A 124 -27.41 15.31 10.13
CA CYS A 124 -26.19 14.76 9.56
C CYS A 124 -26.55 13.84 8.38
N ALA A 125 -25.78 13.86 7.31
CA ALA A 125 -25.78 12.82 6.29
C ALA A 125 -24.38 12.69 5.67
N HIS A 126 -24.05 11.47 5.24
CA HIS A 126 -22.76 11.11 4.64
C HIS A 126 -21.53 11.53 5.48
N PRO A 127 -21.48 11.18 6.79
CA PRO A 127 -20.33 11.54 7.61
C PRO A 127 -19.08 10.76 7.18
N ILE A 128 -17.97 11.47 7.00
CA ILE A 128 -16.65 10.88 6.72
C ILE A 128 -15.68 11.28 7.83
N ILE A 129 -15.19 10.29 8.57
CA ILE A 129 -14.25 10.50 9.67
C ILE A 129 -12.80 10.22 9.23
N ILE A 130 -11.87 11.13 9.56
CA ILE A 130 -10.43 10.96 9.33
C ILE A 130 -9.60 11.30 10.56
N LYS A 131 -8.39 10.73 10.62
CA LYS A 131 -7.39 11.10 11.64
C LYS A 131 -6.78 12.48 11.35
N VAL A 132 -6.75 13.35 12.36
CA VAL A 132 -6.04 14.64 12.27
C VAL A 132 -4.60 14.52 12.79
N SER A 133 -4.45 14.39 14.10
CA SER A 133 -3.17 14.33 14.84
C SER A 133 -3.45 13.84 16.26
N GLY A 134 -2.50 13.19 16.95
CA GLY A 134 -2.67 12.78 18.36
C GLY A 134 -3.97 12.00 18.62
N ASP A 135 -4.87 12.55 19.44
CA ASP A 135 -6.21 12.03 19.74
C ASP A 135 -7.32 12.82 18.98
N ILE A 136 -6.96 13.73 18.07
CA ILE A 136 -7.92 14.53 17.29
C ILE A 136 -8.32 13.84 15.99
N TYR A 137 -9.61 13.87 15.71
CA TYR A 137 -10.27 13.37 14.51
C TYR A 137 -11.17 14.46 13.92
N ALA A 138 -11.37 14.44 12.61
CA ALA A 138 -12.28 15.35 11.90
C ALA A 138 -13.39 14.55 11.23
N ILE A 139 -14.60 15.10 11.20
CA ILE A 139 -15.76 14.53 10.55
C ILE A 139 -16.35 15.58 9.59
N SER A 140 -16.35 15.31 8.29
CA SER A 140 -17.10 16.12 7.31
C SER A 140 -18.47 15.50 7.07
N TYR A 141 -19.51 16.31 6.94
CA TYR A 141 -20.87 15.83 6.73
C TYR A 141 -21.79 16.90 6.13
N LEU A 142 -22.90 16.45 5.54
CA LEU A 142 -24.02 17.30 5.14
C LEU A 142 -24.89 17.57 6.38
N GLY A 143 -25.02 18.83 6.77
CA GLY A 143 -25.71 19.24 7.99
C GLY A 143 -27.11 19.82 7.76
N ASN A 144 -27.53 20.64 8.72
CA ASN A 144 -28.81 21.35 8.67
C ASN A 144 -28.94 22.20 7.38
N ASN A 145 -30.16 22.38 6.86
CA ASN A 145 -30.46 23.01 5.56
C ASN A 145 -29.75 22.43 4.32
N SER A 146 -29.08 21.27 4.42
CA SER A 146 -28.15 20.77 3.41
C SER A 146 -26.83 21.55 3.33
N ASP A 147 -26.47 22.32 4.35
CA ASP A 147 -25.20 23.04 4.43
C ASP A 147 -24.02 22.06 4.64
N GLY A 148 -22.82 22.44 4.23
CA GLY A 148 -21.61 21.62 4.38
C GLY A 148 -20.90 21.91 5.70
N PHE A 149 -20.61 20.87 6.50
CA PHE A 149 -19.95 21.01 7.80
C PHE A 149 -18.69 20.16 7.94
N VAL A 150 -17.77 20.65 8.77
CA VAL A 150 -16.69 19.86 9.36
C VAL A 150 -16.61 20.13 10.85
N VAL A 151 -16.50 19.08 11.65
CA VAL A 151 -16.28 19.15 13.11
C VAL A 151 -14.99 18.42 13.47
N THR A 152 -14.40 18.78 14.61
CA THR A 152 -13.30 18.03 15.23
C THR A 152 -13.70 17.49 16.59
N VAL A 153 -13.20 16.31 16.91
CA VAL A 153 -13.48 15.59 18.17
C VAL A 153 -12.18 15.01 18.72
N ASP A 154 -12.13 14.83 20.04
CA ASP A 154 -11.03 14.19 20.76
C ASP A 154 -11.45 12.77 21.15
N ILE A 155 -10.76 11.77 20.59
CA ILE A 155 -10.94 10.35 20.88
C ILE A 155 -9.59 9.80 21.33
N SER A 156 -9.51 9.41 22.59
CA SER A 156 -8.30 8.81 23.16
C SER A 156 -7.92 7.50 22.44
N THR A 157 -6.67 7.07 22.61
CA THR A 157 -6.18 5.78 22.09
C THR A 157 -6.92 4.54 22.63
N VAL A 158 -7.79 4.71 23.63
CA VAL A 158 -8.64 3.64 24.20
C VAL A 158 -10.12 3.86 23.91
N GLY A 159 -10.44 4.67 22.89
CA GLY A 159 -11.81 4.86 22.41
C GLY A 159 -12.72 5.71 23.28
N VAL A 160 -12.22 6.28 24.39
CA VAL A 160 -12.98 7.27 25.19
C VAL A 160 -13.03 8.58 24.43
N ILE A 161 -14.22 9.17 24.30
CA ILE A 161 -14.46 10.46 23.66
C ILE A 161 -14.47 11.55 24.73
N THR A 162 -13.71 12.63 24.53
CA THR A 162 -13.65 13.74 25.49
C THR A 162 -14.69 14.80 25.11
N ASP A 163 -15.69 15.04 25.97
CA ASP A 163 -16.80 15.97 25.69
C ASP A 163 -16.46 17.47 25.90
N PRO A 164 -17.03 18.41 25.11
CA PRO A 164 -17.77 18.22 23.84
C PRO A 164 -16.87 18.43 22.61
N VAL A 165 -17.48 18.44 21.40
CA VAL A 165 -16.86 18.85 20.11
C VAL A 165 -15.81 19.95 20.29
N VAL A 166 -14.63 19.73 19.71
CA VAL A 166 -13.45 20.59 19.87
C VAL A 166 -13.62 21.89 19.08
N ASP A 167 -14.00 21.80 17.81
CA ASP A 167 -14.36 22.95 16.97
C ASP A 167 -15.31 22.51 15.85
N SER A 168 -16.02 23.48 15.26
CA SER A 168 -16.95 23.25 14.16
C SER A 168 -16.91 24.39 13.13
N TRP A 169 -17.08 24.04 11.86
CA TRP A 169 -17.16 24.99 10.77
C TRP A 169 -18.20 24.56 9.73
N GLU A 170 -19.19 25.42 9.52
CA GLU A 170 -20.08 25.43 8.36
C GLU A 170 -19.32 26.06 7.17
N PHE A 171 -18.75 25.23 6.30
CA PHE A 171 -17.89 25.70 5.21
C PHE A 171 -18.67 26.10 3.95
N ASP A 172 -19.91 25.64 3.81
CA ASP A 172 -20.84 26.01 2.74
C ASP A 172 -22.22 26.24 3.35
N THR A 173 -22.70 27.48 3.33
CA THR A 173 -23.96 27.91 3.96
C THR A 173 -25.14 27.90 2.99
N VAL A 174 -25.01 27.20 1.86
CA VAL A 174 -26.08 27.07 0.87
C VAL A 174 -26.39 25.61 0.66
N LYS A 175 -25.44 24.83 0.11
CA LYS A 175 -25.56 23.40 -0.14
C LYS A 175 -24.17 22.75 -0.26
N GLY A 176 -23.85 21.80 0.61
CA GLY A 176 -22.58 21.07 0.64
C GLY A 176 -22.74 19.56 0.60
N TYR A 177 -23.26 19.01 -0.51
CA TYR A 177 -23.60 17.59 -0.63
C TYR A 177 -22.39 16.66 -0.71
N HIS A 178 -22.50 15.50 -0.07
CA HIS A 178 -21.52 14.40 -0.08
C HIS A 178 -20.07 14.84 0.21
N PRO A 179 -19.80 15.57 1.31
CA PRO A 179 -18.47 16.11 1.54
C PRO A 179 -17.49 15.03 2.01
N VAL A 180 -16.38 14.89 1.28
CA VAL A 180 -15.31 13.95 1.59
C VAL A 180 -14.05 14.72 1.96
N ILE A 181 -13.65 14.63 3.23
CA ILE A 181 -12.41 15.22 3.75
C ILE A 181 -11.21 14.30 3.53
N ILE A 182 -10.07 14.89 3.17
CA ILE A 182 -8.78 14.20 3.12
C ILE A 182 -7.65 15.04 3.72
N LYS A 183 -6.65 14.35 4.27
CA LYS A 183 -5.40 14.98 4.71
C LYS A 183 -4.50 15.24 3.50
N VAL A 184 -4.03 16.49 3.35
CA VAL A 184 -3.08 16.87 2.30
C VAL A 184 -1.65 16.72 2.81
N SER A 185 -1.25 17.55 3.77
CA SER A 185 0.09 17.53 4.36
C SER A 185 0.11 18.35 5.64
N GLY A 186 0.84 17.92 6.66
CA GLY A 186 0.93 18.66 7.93
C GLY A 186 -0.44 18.97 8.53
N THR A 187 -0.79 20.25 8.65
CA THR A 187 -2.09 20.75 9.13
C THR A 187 -3.04 21.13 8.00
N THR A 188 -2.68 20.87 6.74
CA THR A 188 -3.48 21.17 5.55
C THR A 188 -4.38 20.00 5.19
N TYR A 189 -5.65 20.31 4.94
CA TYR A 189 -6.72 19.37 4.57
C TYR A 189 -7.45 19.89 3.34
N ALA A 190 -8.17 19.00 2.67
CA ALA A 190 -9.06 19.36 1.58
C ALA A 190 -10.41 18.64 1.71
N ILE A 191 -11.46 19.27 1.20
CA ILE A 191 -12.80 18.67 1.09
C ILE A 191 -13.22 18.78 -0.38
N ALA A 192 -13.63 17.65 -0.96
CA ALA A 192 -14.36 17.60 -2.22
C ALA A 192 -15.85 17.39 -1.92
N TYR A 193 -16.73 18.10 -2.63
CA TYR A 193 -18.18 18.05 -2.42
C TYR A 193 -18.95 18.54 -3.65
N SER A 194 -20.27 18.30 -3.67
CA SER A 194 -21.20 18.86 -4.66
C SER A 194 -21.90 20.10 -4.10
N ASN A 195 -21.78 21.22 -4.81
CA ASN A 195 -22.33 22.50 -4.38
C ASN A 195 -23.81 22.68 -4.78
N ASN A 196 -24.37 23.86 -4.50
CA ASN A 196 -25.76 24.20 -4.82
C ASN A 196 -26.14 24.06 -6.31
N ASP A 197 -25.20 24.35 -7.21
CA ASP A 197 -25.42 24.34 -8.65
C ASP A 197 -25.19 22.94 -9.26
N ILE A 198 -24.95 21.93 -8.42
CA ILE A 198 -24.54 20.56 -8.83
C ILE A 198 -23.16 20.60 -9.49
N ASP A 199 -22.34 21.60 -9.18
CA ASP A 199 -20.94 21.62 -9.57
C ASP A 199 -20.10 20.88 -8.51
N GLY A 200 -19.07 20.17 -8.97
CA GLY A 200 -18.09 19.54 -8.11
C GLY A 200 -17.03 20.55 -7.70
N GLU A 201 -16.91 20.78 -6.40
CA GLU A 201 -15.95 21.71 -5.79
C GLU A 201 -14.93 20.97 -4.94
N VAL A 202 -13.67 21.38 -5.02
CA VAL A 202 -12.63 21.00 -4.05
C VAL A 202 -12.00 22.25 -3.47
N PHE A 203 -11.83 22.30 -2.16
CA PHE A 203 -11.13 23.40 -1.50
C PHE A 203 -10.21 22.89 -0.41
N SER A 204 -9.22 23.69 -0.07
CA SER A 204 -8.25 23.41 0.99
C SER A 204 -8.44 24.37 2.18
N PHE A 205 -8.04 23.90 3.36
CA PHE A 205 -8.09 24.65 4.61
C PHE A 205 -7.11 24.06 5.63
N THR A 206 -7.08 24.58 6.86
CA THR A 206 -6.23 24.02 7.92
C THR A 206 -7.00 23.58 9.15
N ILE A 207 -6.54 22.48 9.74
CA ILE A 207 -6.91 22.01 11.07
C ILE A 207 -5.61 21.89 11.88
N ALA A 208 -5.52 22.63 12.98
CA ALA A 208 -4.39 22.57 13.88
C ALA A 208 -4.34 21.23 14.63
N ASN A 209 -3.18 20.89 15.20
CA ASN A 209 -3.01 19.62 15.92
C ASN A 209 -3.89 19.48 17.17
N ASP A 210 -4.39 20.60 17.71
CA ASP A 210 -5.34 20.63 18.82
C ASP A 210 -6.81 20.59 18.37
N GLY A 211 -7.07 20.43 17.07
CA GLY A 211 -8.42 20.37 16.49
C GLY A 211 -9.02 21.72 16.12
N THR A 212 -8.34 22.85 16.36
CA THR A 212 -8.83 24.16 15.93
C THR A 212 -8.91 24.25 14.41
N ILE A 213 -10.07 24.63 13.86
CA ILE A 213 -10.31 24.78 12.43
C ILE A 213 -10.09 26.24 12.03
N THR A 214 -9.24 26.49 11.02
CA THR A 214 -9.19 27.80 10.38
C THR A 214 -10.37 27.93 9.43
N LYS A 215 -11.36 28.74 9.81
CA LYS A 215 -12.68 28.88 9.14
C LYS A 215 -12.63 29.74 7.88
N SER A 216 -11.68 29.44 7.00
CA SER A 216 -11.50 30.10 5.71
C SER A 216 -10.85 29.14 4.73
N LYS A 217 -11.33 29.14 3.48
CA LYS A 217 -10.70 28.42 2.38
C LYS A 217 -9.33 29.06 2.08
N ILE A 218 -8.29 28.25 1.88
CA ILE A 218 -6.99 28.71 1.38
C ILE A 218 -7.10 28.92 -0.12
N ASP A 219 -7.61 27.91 -0.82
CA ASP A 219 -7.84 27.92 -2.26
C ASP A 219 -8.98 26.96 -2.63
N SER A 220 -9.52 27.09 -3.84
CA SER A 220 -10.63 26.25 -4.32
C SER A 220 -10.65 26.10 -5.84
N LEU A 221 -11.22 24.99 -6.31
CA LEU A 221 -11.42 24.67 -7.71
C LEU A 221 -12.77 23.99 -7.94
N THR A 222 -13.55 24.52 -8.89
CA THR A 222 -14.64 23.80 -9.53
C THR A 222 -14.07 22.78 -10.51
N PHE A 223 -14.03 21.49 -10.14
CA PHE A 223 -13.44 20.43 -10.96
C PHE A 223 -14.42 19.83 -11.97
N SER A 224 -15.73 19.95 -11.73
CA SER A 224 -16.79 19.49 -12.63
C SER A 224 -17.97 20.46 -12.56
N THR A 225 -18.70 20.63 -13.66
CA THR A 225 -19.99 21.37 -13.67
C THR A 225 -21.21 20.45 -13.55
N ASP A 226 -20.97 19.19 -13.19
CA ASP A 226 -21.98 18.15 -13.02
C ASP A 226 -21.38 17.09 -12.07
N SER A 227 -21.69 17.23 -10.79
CA SER A 227 -21.24 16.37 -9.69
C SER A 227 -22.36 16.25 -8.67
N GLN A 228 -22.85 15.04 -8.45
CA GLN A 228 -23.91 14.71 -7.50
C GLN A 228 -23.40 13.89 -6.32
N ASP A 229 -22.26 13.21 -6.49
CA ASP A 229 -21.62 12.41 -5.45
C ASP A 229 -20.12 12.30 -5.76
N VAL A 230 -19.30 12.15 -4.72
CA VAL A 230 -17.84 12.14 -4.85
C VAL A 230 -17.18 11.10 -3.95
N SER A 231 -16.03 10.57 -4.42
CA SER A 231 -15.07 9.87 -3.58
C SER A 231 -13.67 10.40 -3.87
N PHE A 232 -12.85 10.55 -2.82
CA PHE A 232 -11.63 11.36 -2.87
C PHE A 232 -10.46 10.63 -2.21
N ILE A 233 -9.37 10.44 -2.96
CA ILE A 233 -8.17 9.75 -2.46
C ILE A 233 -6.89 10.49 -2.80
N HIS A 234 -5.85 10.23 -2.01
CA HIS A 234 -4.49 10.67 -2.29
C HIS A 234 -3.85 9.74 -3.33
N VAL A 235 -3.14 10.33 -4.30
CA VAL A 235 -2.40 9.58 -5.33
C VAL A 235 -0.92 9.50 -4.95
N SER A 236 -0.24 10.64 -4.95
CA SER A 236 1.19 10.75 -4.64
C SER A 236 1.60 12.22 -4.59
N GLY A 237 2.48 12.57 -3.66
CA GLY A 237 2.96 13.95 -3.51
C GLY A 237 1.78 14.91 -3.34
N ASP A 238 1.69 15.90 -4.22
CA ASP A 238 0.62 16.90 -4.20
C ASP A 238 -0.59 16.50 -5.08
N PHE A 239 -0.63 15.28 -5.63
CA PHE A 239 -1.72 14.84 -6.51
C PHE A 239 -2.77 14.00 -5.79
N PHE A 240 -4.03 14.25 -6.11
CA PHE A 240 -5.21 13.59 -5.57
C PHE A 240 -6.16 13.22 -6.71
N ALA A 241 -7.02 12.22 -6.50
CA ALA A 241 -8.01 11.77 -7.46
C ALA A 241 -9.42 11.84 -6.88
N ILE A 242 -10.36 12.41 -7.63
CA ILE A 242 -11.76 12.55 -7.29
C ILE A 242 -12.58 11.75 -8.30
N ALA A 243 -13.23 10.67 -7.86
CA ALA A 243 -14.31 10.07 -8.62
C ALA A 243 -15.58 10.88 -8.39
N SER A 244 -16.28 11.23 -9.46
CA SER A 244 -17.44 12.12 -9.42
C SER A 244 -18.55 11.57 -10.30
N GLN A 245 -19.71 11.37 -9.69
CA GLN A 245 -20.94 11.06 -10.40
C GLN A 245 -21.52 12.33 -11.01
N GLY A 246 -21.61 12.41 -12.33
CA GLY A 246 -22.44 13.38 -13.04
C GLY A 246 -23.84 12.84 -13.30
N THR A 247 -24.66 13.62 -13.99
CA THR A 247 -26.03 13.27 -14.39
C THR A 247 -26.05 12.18 -15.47
N THR A 248 -25.04 12.13 -16.33
CA THR A 248 -24.98 11.19 -17.47
C THR A 248 -23.69 10.37 -17.53
N ASN A 249 -22.77 10.57 -16.59
CA ASN A 249 -21.47 9.93 -16.61
C ASN A 249 -20.87 9.76 -15.21
N LEU A 250 -19.99 8.78 -15.08
CA LEU A 250 -19.01 8.70 -14.01
C LEU A 250 -17.67 9.18 -14.56
N SER A 251 -17.01 10.12 -13.88
CA SER A 251 -15.67 10.58 -14.26
C SER A 251 -14.73 10.55 -13.09
N VAL A 252 -13.43 10.39 -13.37
CA VAL A 252 -12.37 10.61 -12.40
C VAL A 252 -11.55 11.81 -12.85
N PHE A 253 -11.32 12.73 -11.93
CA PHE A 253 -10.48 13.91 -12.11
C PHE A 253 -9.25 13.77 -11.24
N THR A 254 -8.11 14.26 -11.69
CA THR A 254 -6.95 14.47 -10.84
C THR A 254 -6.73 15.95 -10.61
N VAL A 255 -6.35 16.30 -9.38
CA VAL A 255 -6.10 17.68 -8.96
C VAL A 255 -4.77 17.75 -8.22
N GLU A 256 -4.12 18.90 -8.34
CA GLU A 256 -2.93 19.23 -7.56
C GLU A 256 -3.35 20.08 -6.36
N ILE A 257 -2.92 19.68 -5.16
CA ILE A 257 -3.10 20.42 -3.92
C ILE A 257 -1.75 20.42 -3.21
N SER A 258 -1.05 21.55 -3.27
CA SER A 258 0.27 21.67 -2.63
C SER A 258 0.18 21.49 -1.12
N ALA A 259 1.31 21.19 -0.47
CA ALA A 259 1.38 21.14 0.99
C ALA A 259 0.92 22.44 1.70
N ALA A 260 1.00 23.59 1.02
CA ALA A 260 0.52 24.88 1.52
C ALA A 260 -0.99 25.12 1.27
N GLY A 261 -1.67 24.19 0.60
CA GLY A 261 -3.09 24.27 0.26
C GLY A 261 -3.40 25.01 -1.04
N VAL A 262 -2.41 25.46 -1.80
CA VAL A 262 -2.67 26.10 -3.11
C VAL A 262 -3.19 25.05 -4.11
N ILE A 263 -4.24 25.41 -4.86
CA ILE A 263 -4.91 24.57 -5.86
C ILE A 263 -4.87 25.30 -7.20
N PRO A 264 -4.27 24.73 -8.26
CA PRO A 264 -4.31 25.34 -9.59
C PRO A 264 -5.74 25.49 -10.14
N ALA A 265 -5.95 26.48 -11.01
CA ALA A 265 -7.27 26.82 -11.56
C ALA A 265 -7.85 25.78 -12.55
N THR A 266 -7.18 24.65 -12.77
CA THR A 266 -7.61 23.58 -13.67
C THR A 266 -7.25 22.23 -13.08
N VAL A 267 -8.08 21.22 -13.36
CA VAL A 267 -7.73 19.81 -13.11
C VAL A 267 -6.45 19.45 -13.87
N THR A 268 -5.67 18.52 -13.30
CA THR A 268 -4.46 17.99 -13.93
C THR A 268 -4.81 17.09 -15.10
N ASP A 269 -5.79 16.21 -14.93
CA ASP A 269 -6.28 15.29 -15.94
C ASP A 269 -7.71 14.82 -15.61
N SER A 270 -8.38 14.20 -16.57
CA SER A 270 -9.72 13.65 -16.39
C SER A 270 -9.96 12.44 -17.28
N LEU A 271 -10.74 11.47 -16.81
CA LEU A 271 -11.19 10.32 -17.57
C LEU A 271 -12.67 10.05 -17.30
N VAL A 272 -13.46 9.93 -18.36
CA VAL A 272 -14.82 9.38 -18.28
C VAL A 272 -14.72 7.86 -18.13
N ILE A 273 -15.27 7.35 -17.04
CA ILE A 273 -15.28 5.92 -16.68
C ILE A 273 -16.47 5.23 -17.32
N ASP A 274 -17.65 5.83 -17.18
CA ASP A 274 -18.91 5.30 -17.68
C ASP A 274 -19.79 6.44 -18.17
N THR A 275 -20.67 6.17 -19.12
CA THR A 275 -21.65 7.10 -19.68
C THR A 275 -23.09 6.61 -19.51
N ALA A 276 -23.30 5.55 -18.72
CA ALA A 276 -24.64 5.10 -18.36
C ALA A 276 -25.36 6.18 -17.54
N ALA A 277 -26.50 6.65 -18.03
CA ALA A 277 -27.34 7.60 -17.33
C ALA A 277 -28.11 6.88 -16.21
N VAL A 278 -27.49 6.78 -15.05
CA VAL A 278 -28.05 6.08 -13.89
C VAL A 278 -28.05 7.04 -12.70
N LEU A 279 -29.16 7.02 -11.96
CA LEU A 279 -29.30 7.77 -10.73
C LEU A 279 -28.59 6.98 -9.61
N PHE A 280 -27.85 7.67 -8.72
CA PHE A 280 -27.22 7.08 -7.53
C PHE A 280 -26.06 6.08 -7.78
N LEU A 281 -24.97 6.53 -8.43
CA LEU A 281 -23.80 5.69 -8.73
C LEU A 281 -22.91 5.43 -7.48
N THR A 282 -23.00 6.27 -6.43
CA THR A 282 -22.21 6.20 -5.18
C THR A 282 -20.78 5.71 -5.40
N PRO A 283 -19.92 6.51 -6.06
CA PRO A 283 -18.60 6.06 -6.46
C PRO A 283 -17.71 5.82 -5.24
N ASP A 284 -16.92 4.75 -5.27
CA ASP A 284 -15.87 4.49 -4.30
C ASP A 284 -14.54 4.22 -5.02
N ILE A 285 -13.62 5.19 -4.96
CA ILE A 285 -12.30 5.07 -5.60
C ILE A 285 -11.26 4.64 -4.59
N ILE A 286 -10.45 3.64 -4.96
CA ILE A 286 -9.37 3.13 -4.14
C ILE A 286 -8.05 2.99 -4.90
N HIS A 287 -6.96 3.09 -4.16
CA HIS A 287 -5.63 2.70 -4.64
C HIS A 287 -5.45 1.19 -4.45
N VAL A 288 -5.08 0.47 -5.51
CA VAL A 288 -4.81 -0.98 -5.42
C VAL A 288 -3.34 -1.24 -5.14
N LYS A 289 -2.47 -0.82 -6.06
CA LYS A 289 -1.00 -0.90 -5.93
C LYS A 289 -0.32 -0.18 -7.07
N GLY A 290 0.83 0.43 -6.77
CA GLY A 290 1.65 1.09 -7.78
C GLY A 290 0.86 2.24 -8.39
N ASN A 291 0.62 2.20 -9.70
CA ASN A 291 -0.20 3.18 -10.39
C ASN A 291 -1.63 2.70 -10.68
N VAL A 292 -2.08 1.55 -10.15
CA VAL A 292 -3.41 0.99 -10.42
C VAL A 292 -4.43 1.50 -9.41
N TYR A 293 -5.53 2.03 -9.94
CA TYR A 293 -6.67 2.53 -9.18
C TYR A 293 -7.94 1.86 -9.70
N VAL A 294 -8.93 1.71 -8.82
CA VAL A 294 -10.24 1.15 -9.14
C VAL A 294 -11.30 2.06 -8.59
N VAL A 295 -12.37 2.25 -9.36
CA VAL A 295 -13.62 2.85 -8.89
C VAL A 295 -14.72 1.80 -8.92
N GLY A 296 -15.37 1.59 -7.77
CA GLY A 296 -16.63 0.88 -7.65
C GLY A 296 -17.79 1.83 -7.81
N TYR A 297 -18.85 1.39 -8.48
CA TYR A 297 -20.05 2.18 -8.64
C TYR A 297 -21.26 1.31 -8.95
N THR A 298 -22.45 1.83 -8.67
CA THR A 298 -23.71 1.32 -9.23
C THR A 298 -23.82 1.84 -10.66
N GLY A 299 -23.99 1.00 -11.66
CA GLY A 299 -24.04 1.36 -13.08
C GLY A 299 -25.39 1.02 -13.72
N ALA A 300 -25.38 0.75 -15.03
CA ALA A 300 -26.60 0.48 -15.81
C ALA A 300 -27.49 -0.58 -15.15
N ASP A 301 -28.82 -0.42 -15.28
CA ASP A 301 -29.81 -1.30 -14.64
C ASP A 301 -29.71 -1.42 -13.10
N ASN A 302 -29.00 -0.48 -12.47
CA ASN A 302 -28.56 -0.47 -11.07
C ASN A 302 -27.60 -1.61 -10.71
N ASP A 303 -26.88 -2.17 -11.69
CA ASP A 303 -25.96 -3.27 -11.45
C ASP A 303 -24.62 -2.78 -10.87
N GLY A 304 -23.87 -3.68 -10.24
CA GLY A 304 -22.62 -3.37 -9.56
C GLY A 304 -21.45 -3.45 -10.52
N TYR A 305 -20.74 -2.34 -10.72
CA TYR A 305 -19.58 -2.27 -11.59
C TYR A 305 -18.31 -1.86 -10.83
N ILE A 306 -17.18 -2.36 -11.32
CA ILE A 306 -15.86 -1.84 -11.03
C ILE A 306 -15.17 -1.48 -12.34
N ALA A 307 -14.43 -0.38 -12.33
CA ALA A 307 -13.59 0.04 -13.45
C ALA A 307 -12.18 0.36 -12.96
N SER A 308 -11.17 -0.10 -13.69
CA SER A 308 -9.77 0.15 -13.38
C SER A 308 -9.16 1.16 -14.33
N MET A 309 -8.16 1.86 -13.81
CA MET A 309 -7.37 2.84 -14.53
C MET A 309 -5.95 2.87 -13.97
N THR A 310 -5.05 3.55 -14.68
CA THR A 310 -3.76 3.92 -14.09
C THR A 310 -3.68 5.41 -13.84
N ILE A 311 -3.12 5.82 -12.70
CA ILE A 311 -2.81 7.22 -12.40
C ILE A 311 -1.31 7.31 -12.06
N SER A 312 -0.57 8.12 -12.82
CA SER A 312 0.86 8.34 -12.58
C SER A 312 1.08 9.12 -11.28
N THR A 313 2.32 9.13 -10.78
CA THR A 313 2.71 9.95 -9.63
C THR A 313 2.62 11.45 -9.89
N SER A 314 2.39 11.86 -11.14
CA SER A 314 2.16 13.25 -11.56
C SER A 314 0.68 13.51 -11.91
N GLY A 315 -0.24 12.66 -11.46
CA GLY A 315 -1.68 12.82 -11.67
C GLY A 315 -2.17 12.55 -13.09
N ILE A 316 -1.37 11.96 -13.99
CA ILE A 316 -1.82 11.66 -15.36
C ILE A 316 -2.54 10.33 -15.39
N ILE A 317 -3.76 10.33 -15.93
CA ILE A 317 -4.63 9.17 -16.02
C ILE A 317 -4.36 8.41 -17.33
N SER A 318 -4.58 7.10 -17.36
CA SER A 318 -4.60 6.33 -18.60
C SER A 318 -5.59 6.93 -19.60
N SER A 319 -5.26 6.92 -20.89
CA SER A 319 -6.09 7.51 -21.95
C SER A 319 -7.48 6.88 -22.12
N SER A 320 -7.71 5.73 -21.49
CA SER A 320 -9.00 5.05 -21.43
C SER A 320 -9.09 4.27 -20.12
N VAL A 321 -10.30 3.81 -19.80
CA VAL A 321 -10.52 2.73 -18.84
C VAL A 321 -9.67 1.54 -19.26
N VAL A 322 -8.97 0.94 -18.29
CA VAL A 322 -8.11 -0.23 -18.53
C VAL A 322 -8.97 -1.48 -18.60
N SER A 323 -9.86 -1.67 -17.64
CA SER A 323 -10.80 -2.77 -17.58
C SER A 323 -12.07 -2.31 -16.87
N SER A 324 -13.22 -2.86 -17.27
CA SER A 324 -14.48 -2.72 -16.54
C SER A 324 -15.07 -4.12 -16.32
N PHE A 325 -15.74 -4.31 -15.19
CA PHE A 325 -16.30 -5.58 -14.81
C PHE A 325 -17.59 -5.38 -14.01
N GLU A 326 -18.65 -6.06 -14.43
CA GLU A 326 -19.93 -6.14 -13.72
C GLU A 326 -19.85 -7.27 -12.70
N TYR A 327 -19.74 -6.94 -11.41
CA TYR A 327 -19.58 -7.93 -10.35
C TYR A 327 -20.93 -8.42 -9.79
N ASP A 328 -22.01 -7.68 -10.02
CA ASP A 328 -23.34 -8.05 -9.54
C ASP A 328 -24.43 -7.51 -10.46
N THR A 329 -25.37 -8.36 -10.86
CA THR A 329 -26.47 -8.01 -11.79
C THR A 329 -27.82 -7.79 -11.05
N GLY A 330 -27.74 -7.49 -9.74
CA GLY A 330 -28.81 -7.68 -8.77
C GLY A 330 -29.32 -6.41 -8.10
N ASN A 331 -29.27 -5.25 -8.78
CA ASN A 331 -29.49 -3.94 -8.15
C ASN A 331 -28.51 -3.69 -6.99
N SER A 332 -27.22 -3.53 -7.32
CA SER A 332 -26.11 -3.31 -6.39
C SER A 332 -25.90 -1.83 -6.09
N TYR A 333 -26.03 -1.43 -4.82
CA TYR A 333 -25.89 -0.05 -4.34
C TYR A 333 -24.75 0.09 -3.34
N SER A 334 -24.18 1.30 -3.29
CA SER A 334 -23.22 1.73 -2.26
C SER A 334 -22.05 0.75 -2.08
N PRO A 335 -21.27 0.48 -3.14
CA PRO A 335 -20.09 -0.35 -3.01
C PRO A 335 -19.09 0.29 -2.04
N SER A 336 -18.54 -0.52 -1.16
CA SER A 336 -17.33 -0.21 -0.40
C SER A 336 -16.27 -1.24 -0.73
N ILE A 337 -15.13 -0.76 -1.22
CA ILE A 337 -14.06 -1.59 -1.76
C ILE A 337 -12.82 -1.44 -0.89
N VAL A 338 -12.15 -2.56 -0.63
CA VAL A 338 -10.77 -2.56 -0.14
C VAL A 338 -9.90 -3.41 -1.04
N ALA A 339 -8.70 -2.91 -1.34
CA ALA A 339 -7.68 -3.71 -2.01
C ALA A 339 -6.96 -4.59 -0.98
N PHE A 340 -6.83 -5.88 -1.30
CA PHE A 340 -6.22 -6.87 -0.43
C PHE A 340 -5.19 -7.71 -1.17
N TYR A 341 -4.08 -8.04 -0.49
CA TYR A 341 -2.87 -8.68 -1.06
C TYR A 341 -2.38 -8.10 -2.40
N SER A 342 -2.77 -6.87 -2.74
CA SER A 342 -2.47 -6.17 -4.00
C SER A 342 -2.96 -6.82 -5.30
N SER A 343 -3.78 -7.86 -5.24
CA SER A 343 -4.31 -8.57 -6.42
C SER A 343 -5.76 -9.01 -6.27
N ILE A 344 -6.41 -8.63 -5.17
CA ILE A 344 -7.79 -8.98 -4.87
C ILE A 344 -8.51 -7.71 -4.42
N LEU A 345 -9.74 -7.55 -4.87
CA LEU A 345 -10.66 -6.54 -4.42
C LEU A 345 -11.73 -7.24 -3.59
N LEU A 346 -11.97 -6.74 -2.39
CA LEU A 346 -13.09 -7.13 -1.56
C LEU A 346 -14.13 -6.03 -1.63
N ILE A 347 -15.36 -6.39 -1.98
CA ILE A 347 -16.46 -5.46 -2.25
C ILE A 347 -17.62 -5.82 -1.33
N GLY A 348 -17.92 -4.94 -0.38
CA GLY A 348 -19.18 -4.96 0.38
C GLY A 348 -20.20 -4.09 -0.33
N TYR A 349 -21.43 -4.56 -0.52
CA TYR A 349 -22.46 -3.82 -1.23
C TYR A 349 -23.87 -4.28 -0.83
N GLN A 350 -24.87 -3.46 -1.16
CA GLN A 350 -26.28 -3.74 -0.97
C GLN A 350 -26.89 -4.26 -2.27
N ALA A 351 -27.45 -5.46 -2.29
CA ALA A 351 -28.25 -5.96 -3.43
C ALA A 351 -29.74 -5.91 -3.06
N GLY A 352 -30.49 -4.96 -3.63
CA GLY A 352 -31.84 -4.65 -3.18
C GLY A 352 -31.83 -4.05 -1.77
N VAL A 353 -32.09 -4.85 -0.73
CA VAL A 353 -31.88 -4.45 0.69
C VAL A 353 -30.83 -5.31 1.38
N VAL A 354 -30.35 -6.36 0.71
CA VAL A 354 -29.58 -7.42 1.34
C VAL A 354 -28.09 -7.10 1.27
N GLY A 355 -27.38 -7.27 2.38
CA GLY A 355 -25.93 -7.07 2.41
C GLY A 355 -25.19 -8.25 1.78
N ASN A 356 -24.28 -7.98 0.85
CA ASN A 356 -23.46 -8.97 0.17
C ASN A 356 -21.97 -8.60 0.20
N ILE A 357 -21.12 -9.62 0.15
CA ILE A 357 -19.66 -9.46 0.02
C ILE A 357 -19.17 -10.30 -1.15
N ARG A 358 -18.33 -9.72 -2.00
CA ARG A 358 -17.65 -10.43 -3.09
C ARG A 358 -16.16 -10.16 -3.11
N SER A 359 -15.42 -11.13 -3.61
CA SER A 359 -14.01 -10.95 -3.95
C SER A 359 -13.81 -11.06 -5.46
N VAL A 360 -13.01 -10.17 -6.02
CA VAL A 360 -12.70 -10.12 -7.46
C VAL A 360 -11.20 -10.04 -7.66
N GLY A 361 -10.66 -10.88 -8.55
CA GLY A 361 -9.25 -10.84 -8.89
C GLY A 361 -8.91 -9.61 -9.75
N ILE A 362 -7.79 -8.97 -9.48
CA ILE A 362 -7.23 -7.91 -10.32
C ILE A 362 -5.75 -8.19 -10.63
N THR A 363 -5.38 -8.02 -11.88
CA THR A 363 -4.00 -8.25 -12.34
C THR A 363 -3.16 -7.02 -12.09
N VAL A 364 -2.28 -7.07 -11.09
CA VAL A 364 -1.21 -6.08 -10.92
C VAL A 364 0.14 -6.78 -11.18
N PRO A 365 0.79 -6.56 -12.34
CA PRO A 365 2.01 -7.25 -12.68
C PRO A 365 3.05 -6.94 -11.63
N VAL A 366 3.74 -8.00 -11.18
CA VAL A 366 4.98 -7.82 -10.45
C VAL A 366 5.99 -7.22 -11.44
N VAL A 367 6.19 -5.91 -11.38
CA VAL A 367 7.30 -5.26 -12.07
C VAL A 367 8.56 -5.67 -11.31
N PHE A 368 9.17 -6.77 -11.75
CA PHE A 368 10.54 -7.06 -11.35
C PHE A 368 11.40 -5.86 -11.80
N PRO A 369 12.22 -5.25 -10.91
CA PRO A 369 13.01 -4.07 -11.27
C PRO A 369 13.71 -4.30 -12.60
N SER A 370 13.47 -3.49 -13.63
CA SER A 370 14.10 -3.69 -14.94
C SER A 370 15.60 -3.43 -14.92
N ASP A 371 16.07 -2.70 -13.90
CA ASP A 371 17.48 -2.47 -13.66
C ASP A 371 18.18 -3.77 -13.22
N ALA A 372 19.22 -4.15 -13.96
CA ALA A 372 20.07 -5.29 -13.63
C ALA A 372 20.64 -5.18 -12.20
N LEU A 373 20.83 -3.95 -11.69
CA LEU A 373 21.36 -3.68 -10.35
C LEU A 373 20.42 -4.05 -9.20
N LEU A 374 19.10 -4.06 -9.45
CA LEU A 374 18.07 -4.25 -8.42
C LEU A 374 17.39 -5.62 -8.49
N ARG A 375 17.71 -6.45 -9.49
CA ARG A 375 17.23 -7.85 -9.55
C ARG A 375 18.12 -8.78 -8.74
N ALA A 376 17.50 -9.71 -8.03
CA ALA A 376 18.19 -10.89 -7.54
C ALA A 376 18.69 -11.69 -8.75
N SER A 377 19.98 -11.60 -9.05
CA SER A 377 20.63 -12.25 -10.19
C SER A 377 21.13 -13.65 -9.87
N GLY A 378 21.07 -14.07 -8.59
CA GLY A 378 21.38 -15.44 -8.19
C GLY A 378 21.05 -15.71 -6.73
N ILE A 379 20.58 -16.92 -6.45
CA ILE A 379 20.51 -17.48 -5.10
C ILE A 379 21.29 -18.79 -5.11
N VAL A 380 22.33 -18.87 -4.29
CA VAL A 380 23.04 -20.14 -4.02
C VAL A 380 22.71 -20.56 -2.60
N ARG A 381 22.16 -21.75 -2.44
CA ARG A 381 21.89 -22.37 -1.14
C ARG A 381 22.86 -23.50 -0.93
N THR A 382 23.49 -23.55 0.24
CA THR A 382 24.42 -24.62 0.59
C THR A 382 24.14 -25.09 2.01
N PHE A 383 24.02 -26.40 2.15
CA PHE A 383 23.86 -27.07 3.43
C PHE A 383 25.19 -27.68 3.83
N PHE A 384 25.68 -27.32 5.01
CA PHE A 384 26.89 -27.91 5.57
C PHE A 384 26.55 -28.67 6.85
N ALA A 385 27.21 -29.81 7.06
CA ALA A 385 27.33 -30.37 8.40
C ALA A 385 28.35 -29.52 9.16
N GLY A 386 27.90 -28.71 10.13
CA GLY A 386 28.77 -27.91 10.97
C GLY A 386 29.55 -28.76 11.98
N ILE A 387 30.62 -28.17 12.53
CA ILE A 387 31.44 -28.80 13.56
C ILE A 387 30.59 -29.04 14.81
N GLY A 388 30.60 -30.26 15.36
CA GLY A 388 29.80 -30.62 16.53
C GLY A 388 28.36 -31.08 16.24
N GLY A 389 28.02 -31.34 14.97
CA GLY A 389 26.70 -31.92 14.63
C GLY A 389 25.57 -30.90 14.60
N GLN A 390 25.83 -29.64 14.24
CA GLN A 390 24.78 -28.68 13.93
C GLN A 390 24.78 -28.40 12.44
N ALA A 391 23.65 -28.60 11.77
CA ALA A 391 23.54 -28.30 10.34
C ALA A 391 23.51 -26.78 10.15
N VAL A 392 24.30 -26.27 9.22
CA VAL A 392 24.35 -24.85 8.91
C VAL A 392 23.72 -24.63 7.55
N TYR A 393 22.73 -23.76 7.49
CA TYR A 393 22.19 -23.24 6.25
C TYR A 393 22.94 -21.98 5.87
N GLN A 394 23.60 -22.00 4.73
CA GLN A 394 24.13 -20.80 4.11
C GLN A 394 23.32 -20.51 2.86
N ALA A 395 22.95 -19.25 2.68
CA ALA A 395 22.50 -18.80 1.39
C ALA A 395 23.15 -17.47 1.02
N THR A 396 23.51 -17.38 -0.25
CA THR A 396 24.09 -16.18 -0.85
C THR A 396 23.08 -15.64 -1.82
N LEU A 397 22.65 -14.41 -1.58
CA LEU A 397 21.78 -13.64 -2.47
C LEU A 397 22.66 -12.67 -3.25
N THR A 398 22.59 -12.73 -4.57
CA THR A 398 23.25 -11.77 -5.46
C THR A 398 22.20 -10.83 -6.02
N LEU A 399 22.41 -9.52 -5.86
CA LEU A 399 21.62 -8.42 -6.39
C LEU A 399 22.54 -7.53 -7.22
N GLY A 400 22.33 -7.44 -8.54
CA GLY A 400 23.09 -6.48 -9.33
C GLY A 400 24.60 -6.67 -9.42
N GLY A 401 25.09 -7.88 -9.19
CA GLY A 401 26.53 -8.17 -9.12
C GLY A 401 27.14 -7.94 -7.73
N PHE A 402 26.36 -7.46 -6.76
CA PHE A 402 26.71 -7.48 -5.34
C PHE A 402 26.12 -8.73 -4.68
N SER A 403 26.88 -9.40 -3.82
CA SER A 403 26.40 -10.57 -3.10
C SER A 403 26.43 -10.32 -1.59
N THR A 404 25.38 -10.77 -0.90
CA THR A 404 25.35 -10.91 0.55
C THR A 404 25.13 -12.36 0.93
N THR A 405 25.81 -12.82 1.99
CA THR A 405 25.71 -14.19 2.48
C THR A 405 25.12 -14.19 3.87
N PHE A 406 24.05 -14.94 4.06
CA PHE A 406 23.45 -15.19 5.35
C PHE A 406 23.73 -16.64 5.77
N VAL A 407 24.11 -16.79 7.03
CA VAL A 407 24.44 -18.08 7.65
C VAL A 407 23.53 -18.24 8.86
N LEU A 408 22.70 -19.28 8.85
CA LEU A 408 21.77 -19.61 9.92
C LEU A 408 22.08 -21.02 10.46
N PRO A 409 22.27 -21.19 11.78
CA PRO A 409 22.25 -22.51 12.37
C PRO A 409 20.85 -23.09 12.24
N ILE A 410 20.71 -24.18 11.50
CA ILE A 410 19.52 -25.02 11.56
C ILE A 410 19.70 -25.82 12.86
N GLY A 411 18.80 -25.69 13.82
CA GLY A 411 18.92 -26.33 15.15
C GLY A 411 19.05 -27.86 15.11
N SER A 412 18.60 -28.57 16.15
CA SER A 412 18.83 -30.01 16.40
C SER A 412 18.34 -31.03 15.34
N ARG A 413 17.92 -30.61 14.14
CA ARG A 413 17.58 -31.50 13.01
C ARG A 413 18.84 -31.96 12.27
N GLN A 414 19.43 -33.05 12.75
CA GLN A 414 20.50 -33.81 12.09
C GLN A 414 19.97 -34.56 10.85
N PRO A 415 20.56 -34.40 9.64
CA PRO A 415 20.49 -35.42 8.59
C PRO A 415 21.39 -36.58 8.97
N SER A 416 20.85 -37.81 9.02
CA SER A 416 21.62 -39.01 9.36
C SER A 416 22.61 -39.37 8.23
N GLY A 417 23.87 -38.96 8.38
CA GLY A 417 24.93 -39.34 7.45
C GLY A 417 26.30 -39.19 8.12
N ALA A 418 27.05 -40.28 8.20
CA ALA A 418 28.36 -40.34 8.85
C ALA A 418 29.37 -39.38 8.19
N VAL A 419 30.02 -38.53 9.00
CA VAL A 419 31.17 -37.72 8.58
C VAL A 419 32.40 -38.65 8.49
N PRO A 420 33.13 -38.71 7.36
CA PRO A 420 34.31 -39.57 7.23
C PRO A 420 35.47 -39.14 8.14
N SER A 421 36.10 -40.12 8.80
CA SER A 421 37.14 -40.00 9.83
C SER A 421 38.55 -39.62 9.32
N SER A 422 38.70 -38.82 8.26
CA SER A 422 40.01 -38.57 7.60
C SER A 422 40.46 -37.10 7.53
N VAL A 423 40.00 -36.27 8.46
CA VAL A 423 40.38 -34.85 8.53
C VAL A 423 41.66 -34.68 9.37
N MET A 424 42.68 -34.06 8.79
CA MET A 424 43.99 -33.76 9.42
C MET A 424 43.81 -32.73 10.55
N SER A 425 44.57 -32.82 11.65
CA SER A 425 44.42 -31.84 12.73
C SER A 425 44.90 -30.43 12.32
N LEU A 426 44.38 -29.38 12.96
CA LEU A 426 44.77 -27.99 12.69
C LEU A 426 46.27 -27.76 12.99
N GLU A 427 46.81 -28.46 13.99
CA GLU A 427 48.22 -28.39 14.37
C GLU A 427 49.12 -29.03 13.31
N ASP A 428 48.73 -30.18 12.77
CA ASP A 428 49.46 -30.83 11.67
C ASP A 428 49.42 -30.00 10.39
N TYR A 429 48.28 -29.34 10.11
CA TYR A 429 48.16 -28.43 8.97
C TYR A 429 49.11 -27.22 9.10
N LYS A 430 49.18 -26.59 10.27
CA LYS A 430 50.09 -25.46 10.52
C LYS A 430 51.55 -25.86 10.34
N ALA A 431 51.93 -27.04 10.84
CA ALA A 431 53.28 -27.58 10.67
C ALA A 431 53.64 -27.83 9.20
N LEU A 432 52.71 -28.38 8.40
CA LEU A 432 52.92 -28.56 6.96
C LEU A 432 52.98 -27.22 6.21
N ARG A 433 52.19 -26.22 6.60
CA ARG A 433 52.20 -24.87 6.00
C ARG A 433 53.56 -24.19 6.13
N GLU A 434 54.16 -24.22 7.33
CA GLU A 434 55.47 -23.59 7.54
C GLU A 434 56.57 -24.23 6.70
N ARG A 435 56.55 -25.55 6.56
CA ARG A 435 57.49 -26.29 5.71
C ARG A 435 57.23 -26.07 4.22
N ALA A 436 55.97 -25.93 3.82
CA ALA A 436 55.59 -25.59 2.44
C ALA A 436 56.14 -24.23 2.02
N LEU A 437 56.04 -23.22 2.90
CA LEU A 437 56.55 -21.87 2.66
C LEU A 437 58.07 -21.82 2.47
N LYS A 438 58.79 -22.82 3.01
CA LYS A 438 60.24 -22.98 2.87
C LYS A 438 60.64 -23.90 1.71
N GLY A 439 59.67 -24.51 1.01
CA GLY A 439 59.93 -25.46 -0.08
C GLY A 439 60.44 -26.83 0.39
N GLU A 440 60.21 -27.19 1.66
CA GLU A 440 60.80 -28.36 2.33
C GLU A 440 59.86 -29.58 2.38
N LEU A 441 58.80 -29.59 1.58
CA LEU A 441 57.84 -30.71 1.54
C LEU A 441 58.25 -31.74 0.48
N SER A 442 58.19 -33.02 0.85
CA SER A 442 58.20 -34.11 -0.12
C SER A 442 56.92 -34.13 -0.96
N GLY A 443 56.94 -34.83 -2.10
CA GLY A 443 55.80 -34.85 -3.05
C GLY A 443 54.48 -35.33 -2.41
N SER A 444 54.52 -36.33 -1.54
CA SER A 444 53.33 -36.83 -0.84
C SER A 444 52.84 -35.86 0.25
N GLU A 445 53.75 -35.17 0.94
CA GLU A 445 53.39 -34.15 1.93
C GLU A 445 52.81 -32.89 1.27
N LEU A 446 53.28 -32.54 0.07
CA LEU A 446 52.74 -31.42 -0.70
C LEU A 446 51.30 -31.68 -1.14
N GLU A 447 50.98 -32.91 -1.55
CA GLU A 447 49.60 -33.29 -1.91
C GLU A 447 48.68 -33.34 -0.67
N ALA A 448 49.18 -33.84 0.47
CA ALA A 448 48.44 -33.80 1.73
C ALA A 448 48.17 -32.36 2.19
N TYR A 449 49.16 -31.48 2.07
CA TYR A 449 49.04 -30.05 2.38
C TYR A 449 48.05 -29.33 1.45
N LYS A 450 48.09 -29.58 0.14
CA LYS A 450 47.14 -29.01 -0.83
C LYS A 450 45.70 -29.41 -0.49
N LYS A 451 45.47 -30.70 -0.17
CA LYS A 451 44.16 -31.19 0.22
C LYS A 451 43.67 -30.50 1.51
N ALA A 452 44.50 -30.46 2.55
CA ALA A 452 44.15 -29.81 3.82
C ALA A 452 43.94 -28.30 3.68
N ARG A 453 44.67 -27.64 2.77
CA ARG A 453 44.48 -26.21 2.44
C ARG A 453 43.11 -25.96 1.79
N THR A 454 42.68 -26.82 0.86
CA THR A 454 41.33 -26.74 0.27
C THR A 454 40.26 -26.91 1.33
N ASP A 455 40.45 -27.87 2.24
CA ASP A 455 39.53 -28.11 3.36
C ASP A 455 39.48 -26.90 4.33
N ALA A 456 40.60 -26.19 4.53
CA ALA A 456 40.66 -24.97 5.35
C ALA A 456 40.04 -23.73 4.67
N LEU A 457 40.22 -23.55 3.36
CA LEU A 457 39.55 -22.50 2.57
C LEU A 457 38.03 -22.70 2.53
N ALA A 458 37.55 -23.94 2.66
CA ALA A 458 36.14 -24.27 2.83
C ALA A 458 35.62 -24.06 4.28
N GLY A 459 36.44 -23.54 5.20
CA GLY A 459 36.03 -23.16 6.56
C GLY A 459 35.90 -24.33 7.54
N ILE A 460 36.33 -25.55 7.18
CA ILE A 460 36.12 -26.79 7.96
C ILE A 460 36.83 -26.76 9.33
N TYR A 461 37.86 -25.93 9.49
CA TYR A 461 38.65 -25.83 10.73
C TYR A 461 38.33 -24.61 11.61
N GLY A 462 37.24 -23.87 11.34
CA GLY A 462 36.74 -22.82 12.24
C GLY A 462 37.50 -21.49 12.25
N THR A 463 38.34 -21.20 11.25
CA THR A 463 38.87 -19.84 11.03
C THR A 463 37.98 -19.09 10.04
N THR A 464 37.52 -17.89 10.41
CA THR A 464 36.77 -16.98 9.53
C THR A 464 37.54 -16.71 8.23
N PRO A 465 36.92 -16.73 7.04
CA PRO A 465 37.58 -16.48 5.75
C PRO A 465 38.29 -15.12 5.64
N ALA A 466 37.95 -14.17 6.53
CA ALA A 466 38.42 -12.79 6.50
C ALA A 466 39.89 -12.58 6.95
N SER A 467 40.63 -13.61 7.39
CA SER A 467 42.04 -13.45 7.81
C SER A 467 43.08 -13.86 6.75
N ILE A 468 42.67 -14.18 5.52
CA ILE A 468 43.59 -14.43 4.40
C ILE A 468 43.34 -13.35 3.35
N SER A 469 44.14 -12.29 3.36
CA SER A 469 44.03 -11.24 2.34
C SER A 469 44.43 -11.77 0.96
N ALA A 470 43.83 -11.24 -0.11
CA ALA A 470 44.08 -11.64 -1.50
C ALA A 470 45.55 -11.52 -1.95
N ALA A 471 46.44 -10.91 -1.16
CA ALA A 471 47.88 -10.83 -1.41
C ALA A 471 48.65 -12.12 -1.06
N GLU A 472 48.04 -13.08 -0.35
CA GLU A 472 48.68 -14.33 0.10
C GLU A 472 48.33 -15.54 -0.80
N ALA A 473 47.65 -15.30 -1.93
CA ALA A 473 47.16 -16.33 -2.85
C ALA A 473 48.14 -16.74 -3.96
N THR A 474 49.33 -16.13 -4.06
CA THR A 474 50.29 -16.39 -5.15
C THR A 474 51.70 -16.70 -4.64
N PRO A 475 52.14 -17.96 -4.63
CA PRO A 475 53.56 -18.26 -4.69
C PRO A 475 54.04 -17.99 -6.11
N ASP A 476 54.67 -16.84 -6.29
CA ASP A 476 55.65 -16.50 -7.31
C ASP A 476 55.63 -17.33 -8.63
N LEU A 477 54.72 -16.96 -9.54
CA LEU A 477 54.79 -17.37 -10.95
C LEU A 477 55.67 -16.42 -11.79
N ASN A 478 56.44 -15.53 -11.15
CA ASN A 478 57.20 -14.48 -11.83
C ASN A 478 58.63 -14.88 -12.23
N GLN A 479 59.01 -16.17 -12.18
CA GLN A 479 60.31 -16.61 -12.74
C GLN A 479 60.20 -17.36 -14.07
N PHE A 480 59.06 -18.00 -14.39
CA PHE A 480 58.87 -18.67 -15.69
C PHE A 480 58.38 -17.73 -16.80
N GLN A 481 57.69 -16.63 -16.45
CA GLN A 481 57.23 -15.62 -17.41
C GLN A 481 58.29 -14.55 -17.75
N ARG A 482 59.34 -14.40 -16.93
CA ARG A 482 60.46 -13.48 -17.22
C ARG A 482 61.49 -14.06 -18.20
N ASP A 483 61.63 -15.39 -18.24
CA ASP A 483 62.58 -16.06 -19.15
C ASP A 483 62.02 -16.29 -20.57
N ILE A 484 60.73 -16.04 -20.82
CA ILE A 484 60.10 -16.13 -22.16
C ILE A 484 60.04 -14.77 -22.87
N LEU A 485 60.15 -13.65 -22.13
CA LEU A 485 60.01 -12.28 -22.69
C LEU A 485 61.34 -11.54 -22.91
N SER A 486 62.49 -12.23 -22.80
CA SER A 486 63.82 -11.64 -23.03
C SER A 486 64.56 -12.14 -24.29
N SER A 487 63.86 -12.70 -25.29
CA SER A 487 64.45 -12.96 -26.62
C SER A 487 63.49 -12.61 -27.75
N GLU A 488 63.85 -11.56 -28.51
CA GLU A 488 63.36 -11.17 -29.87
C GLU A 488 61.90 -10.62 -29.97
N ALA A 489 61.52 -9.60 -30.76
CA ALA A 489 62.15 -8.51 -31.48
C ALA A 489 61.04 -7.52 -31.95
N THR A 490 61.28 -6.20 -31.79
CA THR A 490 60.67 -5.00 -32.44
C THR A 490 59.13 -4.77 -32.48
N PRO A 491 58.62 -3.63 -31.94
CA PRO A 491 57.25 -3.14 -32.16
C PRO A 491 57.11 -2.31 -33.46
N PRO A 492 55.93 -2.30 -34.12
CA PRO A 492 55.68 -1.49 -35.31
C PRO A 492 55.44 0.00 -34.99
N LYS A 493 55.82 0.83 -35.96
CA LYS A 493 55.89 2.30 -35.98
C LYS A 493 54.54 3.01 -35.70
N PRO A 494 54.49 4.11 -34.92
CA PRO A 494 53.27 4.90 -34.69
C PRO A 494 52.83 5.70 -35.93
N ALA A 495 51.51 5.82 -36.13
CA ALA A 495 50.89 6.63 -37.18
C ALA A 495 51.04 8.16 -36.94
N PRO A 496 51.03 8.99 -38.00
CA PRO A 496 51.30 10.42 -37.90
C PRO A 496 50.11 11.24 -37.38
N LYS A 497 50.43 12.28 -36.60
CA LYS A 497 49.51 13.23 -35.96
C LYS A 497 48.90 14.21 -37.00
N PRO A 498 47.58 14.50 -36.99
CA PRO A 498 46.98 15.51 -37.85
C PRO A 498 47.37 16.95 -37.45
N ALA A 499 47.52 17.81 -38.45
CA ALA A 499 47.86 19.23 -38.35
C ALA A 499 46.67 20.10 -37.84
N PRO A 500 46.94 21.28 -37.24
CA PRO A 500 45.91 22.11 -36.60
C PRO A 500 45.14 22.99 -37.59
N THR A 501 43.82 23.07 -37.41
CA THR A 501 42.94 24.06 -38.06
C THR A 501 42.86 25.36 -37.23
N PRO A 502 42.70 26.54 -37.86
CA PRO A 502 42.69 27.84 -37.19
C PRO A 502 41.32 28.19 -36.56
N PRO A 503 41.27 29.19 -35.66
CA PRO A 503 40.08 29.57 -34.91
C PRO A 503 39.29 30.69 -35.59
N ASP A 504 37.99 30.50 -35.71
CA ASP A 504 36.94 31.51 -35.85
C ASP A 504 35.67 30.79 -35.34
N GLY A 505 34.87 31.28 -34.40
CA GLY A 505 34.81 32.51 -33.66
C GLY A 505 33.40 32.55 -33.06
N LEU A 506 33.31 32.91 -31.78
CA LEU A 506 32.13 33.52 -31.13
C LEU A 506 30.85 32.64 -31.03
N ASP A 507 30.05 32.65 -29.98
CA ASP A 507 30.00 33.26 -28.66
C ASP A 507 28.64 32.78 -28.07
N TYR A 508 28.47 32.96 -26.76
CA TYR A 508 27.23 32.97 -25.99
C TYR A 508 26.84 31.79 -25.07
N PHE A 509 27.19 32.00 -23.79
CA PHE A 509 26.39 31.94 -22.54
C PHE A 509 25.71 30.61 -22.15
N ASN A 510 26.08 29.96 -21.03
CA ASN A 510 25.79 30.24 -19.60
C ASN A 510 24.35 29.94 -19.13
N LEU A 511 24.32 29.07 -18.11
CA LEU A 511 23.43 29.00 -16.94
C LEU A 511 21.98 28.47 -17.07
N LEU A 512 21.73 27.60 -16.07
CA LEU A 512 20.47 27.16 -15.44
C LEU A 512 19.71 26.02 -16.13
#